data_AF-A0A7R8Z4G6-F1
#
_entry.id   AF-A0A7R8Z4G6-F1
#
_cell.length_a   1.000
_cell.length_b   1.000
_cell.length_c   1.000
_cell.angle_alpha   90.00
_cell.angle_beta   90.00
_cell.angle_gamma   90.00
#
_symmetry.space_group_name_H-M   'P 1'
#
loop_
_entity.id
_entity.type
_entity.pdbx_description
1 polymer ?
#
loop_
_entity_poly.entity_id
_entity_poly.type
_entity_poly.pdbx_seq_one_letter_code
_entity_poly.pdbx_strand_id
1 'polypeptide(L)'
;MCIYSWLNSLSLTNPGIVTPIVAGTTYEGRQIRGVKISYKSNNPGVFIEAGMHAREWIGPATATYILNELLTSNDPNIRYIAQNFDWYIVPSANPDGYEYTHTTNRLWRKTRSGGPVCHGVDPNRNFGFHWMEGGASSNSCLETHAGQSAFSEVETRSMAWYIWSISRKIQVYIAFHSYSQLLLIPYGIDSERVSNYQQLLRIGHKMAASLARRYGTRYTVGNIVDILYVVSGSSVDWVKGSIGVPFTYTYELRDQGRYGFLLPANHIIPTGQETLDSIVTLLHETRLSPGEPTLCKVSNMFHVGIHACEWIGPATVLYILNELLTSNNTEIRDIAENFDWYIDRLWRKTRSEYNATCYGVDPNRNWDFHWGEVGTSPDPCNRMYAGPGPLSEVEIRGLSQYITSVAERLDVYISLHSYGQLLMFPYGFTEDPVDNYDTLSNIAEKAANSLTSVHGTVYKSGPIISTVYPASGSSLDWVKGVLNVTFTFAFELRDNGTYGDLLPANLIIPSGEETLASVITILQQARDL
;
A
#
# COMPACT_ATOMS: atom_id res chain seq x y z
N MET A 1 13.89 1.67 25.44
CA MET A 1 14.01 0.34 24.80
C MET A 1 15.43 0.10 24.28
N CYS A 2 16.12 -0.97 24.70
CA CYS A 2 17.54 -1.24 24.38
C CYS A 2 17.83 -1.37 22.87
N ILE A 3 16.88 -1.92 22.11
CA ILE A 3 16.97 -2.04 20.65
C ILE A 3 17.22 -0.67 20.00
N TYR A 4 16.59 0.41 20.47
CA TYR A 4 16.69 1.73 19.84
C TYR A 4 18.07 2.37 20.03
N SER A 5 18.65 2.20 21.22
CA SER A 5 20.01 2.66 21.49
C SER A 5 21.02 1.90 20.62
N TRP A 6 20.81 0.59 20.43
CA TRP A 6 21.64 -0.22 19.55
C TRP A 6 21.49 0.15 18.07
N LEU A 7 20.27 0.33 17.54
CA LEU A 7 20.07 0.80 16.16
C LEU A 7 20.74 2.17 15.90
N ASN A 8 20.72 3.06 16.89
CA ASN A 8 21.46 4.33 16.82
C ASN A 8 22.96 4.12 16.74
N SER A 9 23.52 3.27 17.60
CA SER A 9 24.97 3.04 17.61
C SER A 9 25.46 2.41 16.31
N LEU A 10 24.66 1.56 15.65
CA LEU A 10 25.00 0.97 14.37
C LEU A 10 25.16 2.01 13.25
N SER A 11 24.27 3.00 13.21
CA SER A 11 24.33 4.08 12.21
C SER A 11 25.56 4.97 12.43
N LEU A 12 25.96 5.18 13.69
CA LEU A 12 27.15 5.95 14.04
C LEU A 12 28.46 5.20 13.77
N THR A 13 28.46 3.87 13.97
CA THR A 13 29.66 3.03 13.83
C THR A 13 29.88 2.52 12.41
N ASN A 14 28.87 2.59 11.54
CA ASN A 14 28.95 2.13 10.14
C ASN A 14 28.46 3.21 9.15
N PRO A 15 29.07 4.42 9.17
CA PRO A 15 28.65 5.52 8.31
C PRO A 15 28.77 5.15 6.83
N GLY A 16 27.77 5.53 6.03
CA GLY A 16 27.71 5.22 4.60
C GLY A 16 27.24 3.80 4.26
N ILE A 17 27.19 2.89 5.24
CA ILE A 17 26.65 1.53 5.08
C ILE A 17 25.27 1.41 5.73
N VAL A 18 25.10 1.97 6.93
CA VAL A 18 23.87 1.90 7.71
C VAL A 18 23.15 3.24 7.70
N THR A 19 21.86 3.23 7.34
CA THR A 19 20.99 4.42 7.40
C THR A 19 19.80 4.13 8.33
N PRO A 20 19.47 5.01 9.28
CA PRO A 20 18.28 4.86 10.11
C PRO A 20 16.98 4.80 9.28
N ILE A 21 16.04 3.96 9.70
CA ILE A 21 14.66 3.93 9.19
C ILE A 21 13.72 4.36 10.32
N VAL A 22 12.75 5.20 9.98
CA VAL A 22 11.55 5.45 10.78
C VAL A 22 10.35 5.12 9.89
N ALA A 23 9.72 3.98 10.13
CA ALA A 23 8.57 3.51 9.36
C ALA A 23 7.26 4.18 9.80
N GLY A 24 7.25 4.84 10.97
CA GLY A 24 6.09 5.54 11.49
C GLY A 24 6.22 5.89 12.97
N THR A 25 5.09 6.30 13.56
CA THR A 25 4.93 6.55 14.99
C THR A 25 3.70 5.79 15.48
N THR A 26 3.83 5.08 16.59
CA THR A 26 2.79 4.25 17.22
C THR A 26 1.71 5.09 17.89
N TYR A 27 0.64 4.43 18.35
CA TYR A 27 -0.46 5.07 19.07
C TYR A 27 0.01 5.84 20.33
N GLU A 28 0.92 5.27 21.11
CA GLU A 28 1.49 5.88 22.32
C GLU A 28 2.72 6.78 22.03
N GLY A 29 3.00 7.08 20.75
CA GLY A 29 4.01 8.07 20.36
C GLY A 29 5.45 7.55 20.22
N ARG A 30 5.68 6.23 20.21
CA ARG A 30 7.01 5.65 19.95
C ARG A 30 7.26 5.57 18.44
N GLN A 31 8.46 5.88 17.97
CA GLN A 31 8.80 5.66 16.57
C GLN A 31 8.87 4.16 16.27
N ILE A 32 8.45 3.73 15.08
CA ILE A 32 8.69 2.37 14.56
C ILE A 32 10.03 2.41 13.83
N ARG A 33 11.08 1.87 14.47
CA ARG A 33 12.47 2.08 14.03
C ARG A 33 13.10 0.85 13.41
N GLY A 34 13.95 1.08 12.42
CA GLY A 34 14.76 0.06 11.78
C GLY A 34 16.05 0.65 11.21
N VAL A 35 16.73 -0.12 10.37
CA VAL A 35 17.87 0.36 9.58
C VAL A 35 17.85 -0.20 8.16
N LYS A 36 18.39 0.59 7.24
CA LYS A 36 18.81 0.16 5.92
C LYS A 36 20.30 -0.20 5.98
N ILE A 37 20.68 -1.37 5.48
CA ILE A 37 22.09 -1.74 5.22
C ILE A 37 22.27 -1.79 3.71
N SER A 38 23.24 -1.04 3.18
CA SER A 38 23.58 -1.03 1.76
C SER A 38 25.09 -0.85 1.58
N TYR A 39 25.72 -1.81 0.91
CA TYR A 39 27.15 -1.73 0.58
C TYR A 39 27.39 -1.25 -0.86
N LYS A 40 26.36 -1.33 -1.74
CA LYS A 40 26.46 -1.00 -3.17
C LYS A 40 25.12 -0.44 -3.67
N SER A 41 25.18 0.47 -4.63
CA SER A 41 23.99 1.01 -5.28
C SER A 41 23.29 -0.03 -6.16
N ASN A 42 21.99 0.17 -6.39
CA ASN A 42 21.15 -0.65 -7.27
C ASN A 42 21.04 -2.14 -6.88
N ASN A 43 21.36 -2.48 -5.63
CA ASN A 43 21.07 -3.81 -5.11
C ASN A 43 19.55 -4.05 -5.00
N PRO A 44 19.08 -5.29 -5.23
CA PRO A 44 17.73 -5.69 -4.88
C PRO A 44 17.53 -5.68 -3.36
N GLY A 45 16.33 -5.31 -2.94
CA GLY A 45 15.95 -5.11 -1.55
C GLY A 45 15.38 -6.37 -0.89
N VAL A 46 15.76 -6.59 0.37
CA VAL A 46 15.19 -7.57 1.28
C VAL A 46 14.58 -6.81 2.46
N PHE A 47 13.28 -6.98 2.66
CA PHE A 47 12.56 -6.40 3.78
C PHE A 47 12.29 -7.46 4.84
N ILE A 48 12.69 -7.17 6.08
CA ILE A 48 12.43 -8.01 7.25
C ILE A 48 11.68 -7.16 8.27
N GLU A 49 10.52 -7.63 8.69
CA GLU A 49 9.89 -7.15 9.92
C GLU A 49 9.78 -8.26 10.96
N ALA A 50 9.77 -7.84 12.22
CA ALA A 50 9.56 -8.72 13.36
C ALA A 50 8.79 -8.00 14.46
N GLY A 51 8.25 -8.79 15.39
CA GLY A 51 7.61 -8.25 16.59
C GLY A 51 6.32 -7.49 16.29
N MET A 52 5.62 -7.88 15.22
CA MET A 52 4.26 -7.42 14.95
C MET A 52 3.31 -7.92 16.06
N HIS A 53 3.42 -9.18 16.47
CA HIS A 53 2.85 -9.63 17.74
C HIS A 53 3.84 -9.43 18.88
N ALA A 54 3.42 -8.72 19.92
CA ALA A 54 4.33 -8.24 20.95
C ALA A 54 5.01 -9.35 21.78
N ARG A 55 4.29 -10.43 22.10
CA ARG A 55 4.79 -11.54 22.94
C ARG A 55 5.85 -12.42 22.27
N GLU A 56 6.04 -12.30 20.97
CA GLU A 56 6.88 -13.18 20.14
C GLU A 56 8.35 -12.73 20.16
N TRP A 57 8.95 -12.65 21.35
CA TRP A 57 10.27 -12.04 21.60
C TRP A 57 11.43 -12.63 20.77
N ILE A 58 11.31 -13.89 20.32
CA ILE A 58 12.33 -14.53 19.47
C ILE A 58 12.39 -13.90 18.07
N GLY A 59 11.29 -13.31 17.56
CA GLY A 59 11.27 -12.60 16.28
C GLY A 59 12.21 -11.40 16.28
N PRO A 60 11.99 -10.38 17.14
CA PRO A 60 12.90 -9.24 17.29
C PRO A 60 14.35 -9.66 17.55
N ALA A 61 14.59 -10.67 18.38
CA ALA A 61 15.92 -11.17 18.68
C ALA A 61 16.62 -11.82 17.46
N THR A 62 15.87 -12.54 16.62
CA THR A 62 16.38 -13.14 15.38
C THR A 62 16.67 -12.06 14.33
N ALA A 63 15.80 -11.05 14.19
CA ALA A 63 16.03 -9.92 13.29
C ALA A 63 17.29 -9.13 13.68
N THR A 64 17.51 -8.86 14.97
CA THR A 64 18.73 -8.18 15.43
C THR A 64 19.98 -9.06 15.29
N TYR A 65 19.87 -10.38 15.47
CA TYR A 65 20.97 -11.31 15.19
C TYR A 65 21.41 -11.24 13.71
N ILE A 66 20.45 -11.35 12.77
CA ILE A 66 20.72 -11.27 11.33
C ILE A 66 21.36 -9.92 10.98
N LEU A 67 20.80 -8.83 11.48
CA LEU A 67 21.35 -7.48 11.28
C LEU A 67 22.81 -7.41 11.74
N ASN A 68 23.14 -7.93 12.92
CA ASN A 68 24.51 -7.97 13.42
C ASN A 68 25.44 -8.77 12.49
N GLU A 69 25.03 -9.96 12.06
CA GLU A 69 25.82 -10.80 11.14
C GLU A 69 26.03 -10.14 9.78
N LEU A 70 25.05 -9.37 9.29
CA LEU A 70 25.18 -8.57 8.06
C LEU A 70 26.24 -7.46 8.17
N LEU A 71 26.61 -7.03 9.37
CA LEU A 71 27.67 -6.03 9.57
C LEU A 71 29.01 -6.63 9.97
N THR A 72 29.01 -7.73 10.73
CA THR A 72 30.19 -8.19 11.47
C THR A 72 30.74 -9.55 11.03
N SER A 73 29.95 -10.36 10.31
CA SER A 73 30.36 -11.72 9.97
C SER A 73 31.51 -11.74 8.95
N ASN A 74 32.44 -12.68 9.08
CA ASN A 74 33.48 -12.93 8.08
C ASN A 74 33.17 -14.13 7.17
N ASP A 75 32.01 -14.78 7.35
CA ASP A 75 31.58 -15.88 6.48
C ASP A 75 31.37 -15.39 5.03
N PRO A 76 32.00 -16.02 4.02
CA PRO A 76 31.88 -15.59 2.64
C PRO A 76 30.45 -15.55 2.09
N ASN A 77 29.58 -16.46 2.50
CA ASN A 77 28.18 -16.49 2.05
C ASN A 77 27.38 -15.35 2.70
N ILE A 78 27.62 -15.08 3.99
CA ILE A 78 26.97 -13.96 4.68
C ILE A 78 27.48 -12.63 4.09
N ARG A 79 28.79 -12.50 3.83
CA ARG A 79 29.36 -11.32 3.14
C ARG A 79 28.80 -11.15 1.75
N TYR A 80 28.60 -12.24 1.00
CA TYR A 80 27.99 -12.20 -0.31
C TYR A 80 26.58 -11.57 -0.24
N ILE A 81 25.68 -12.07 0.61
CA ILE A 81 24.33 -11.54 0.70
C ILE A 81 24.28 -10.11 1.28
N ALA A 82 25.18 -9.76 2.21
CA ALA A 82 25.28 -8.41 2.74
C ALA A 82 25.66 -7.39 1.64
N GLN A 83 26.60 -7.76 0.76
CA GLN A 83 27.11 -6.84 -0.26
C GLN A 83 26.24 -6.74 -1.52
N ASN A 84 25.36 -7.72 -1.74
CA ASN A 84 24.63 -7.90 -3.00
C ASN A 84 23.11 -7.67 -2.87
N PHE A 85 22.65 -7.32 -1.67
CA PHE A 85 21.27 -6.96 -1.37
C PHE A 85 21.24 -5.72 -0.47
N ASP A 86 20.22 -4.89 -0.64
CA ASP A 86 19.89 -3.83 0.30
C ASP A 86 18.95 -4.38 1.37
N TRP A 87 19.27 -4.24 2.64
CA TRP A 87 18.48 -4.82 3.73
C TRP A 87 17.71 -3.74 4.46
N TYR A 88 16.39 -3.91 4.57
CA TYR A 88 15.50 -3.04 5.33
C TYR A 88 14.96 -3.86 6.50
N ILE A 89 15.49 -3.63 7.70
CA ILE A 89 15.18 -4.45 8.87
C ILE A 89 14.49 -3.59 9.92
N VAL A 90 13.25 -3.95 10.26
CA VAL A 90 12.46 -3.37 11.35
C VAL A 90 12.27 -4.42 12.46
N PRO A 91 13.09 -4.39 13.53
CA PRO A 91 13.06 -5.44 14.55
C PRO A 91 11.81 -5.43 15.44
N SER A 92 11.06 -4.33 15.49
CA SER A 92 9.82 -4.22 16.27
C SER A 92 8.80 -3.38 15.50
N ALA A 93 7.86 -4.06 14.84
CA ALA A 93 6.75 -3.45 14.11
C ALA A 93 5.62 -2.96 15.04
N ASN A 94 5.52 -3.50 16.27
CA ASN A 94 4.59 -3.06 17.31
C ASN A 94 5.34 -2.66 18.61
N PRO A 95 6.05 -1.50 18.62
CA PRO A 95 6.83 -1.07 19.79
C PRO A 95 6.02 -0.88 21.07
N ASP A 96 4.79 -0.40 20.99
CA ASP A 96 3.94 -0.17 22.16
C ASP A 96 3.54 -1.49 22.83
N GLY A 97 3.05 -2.44 22.02
CA GLY A 97 2.76 -3.77 22.50
C GLY A 97 4.02 -4.43 23.07
N TYR A 98 5.16 -4.30 22.38
CA TYR A 98 6.42 -4.89 22.84
C TYR A 98 6.86 -4.32 24.20
N GLU A 99 6.85 -3.00 24.39
CA GLU A 99 7.12 -2.38 25.70
C GLU A 99 6.13 -2.84 26.78
N TYR A 100 4.86 -3.01 26.42
CA TYR A 100 3.84 -3.50 27.35
C TYR A 100 4.12 -4.93 27.83
N THR A 101 4.74 -5.78 26.99
CA THR A 101 5.18 -7.12 27.42
C THR A 101 6.34 -7.11 28.41
N HIS A 102 7.14 -6.05 28.43
CA HIS A 102 8.25 -5.90 29.38
C HIS A 102 7.80 -5.28 30.71
N THR A 103 6.74 -4.49 30.71
CA THR A 103 6.34 -3.67 31.86
C THR A 103 5.08 -4.18 32.56
N THR A 104 4.15 -4.81 31.83
CA THR A 104 2.81 -5.10 32.35
C THR A 104 2.36 -6.53 32.07
N ASN A 105 2.22 -6.94 30.79
CA ASN A 105 1.68 -8.25 30.44
C ASN A 105 2.56 -8.95 29.40
N ARG A 106 3.39 -9.88 29.87
CA ARG A 106 4.32 -10.65 29.03
C ARG A 106 3.67 -11.37 27.85
N LEU A 107 2.39 -11.75 27.95
CA LEU A 107 1.68 -12.50 26.91
C LEU A 107 0.80 -11.61 26.03
N TRP A 108 0.95 -10.29 26.10
CA TRP A 108 0.24 -9.36 25.22
C TRP A 108 0.64 -9.55 23.75
N ARG A 109 -0.34 -9.55 22.86
CA ARG A 109 -0.16 -9.77 21.41
C ARG A 109 -0.34 -8.49 20.59
N LYS A 110 -1.43 -7.78 20.86
CA LYS A 110 -2.01 -6.73 20.02
C LYS A 110 -1.23 -5.42 20.08
N THR A 111 -1.65 -4.42 19.30
CA THR A 111 -1.26 -3.01 19.49
C THR A 111 -1.76 -2.47 20.85
N ARG A 112 -1.55 -1.17 21.12
CA ARG A 112 -2.01 -0.49 22.34
C ARG A 112 -3.03 0.61 22.09
N SER A 113 -3.67 0.61 20.92
CA SER A 113 -4.76 1.54 20.62
C SER A 113 -5.91 1.46 21.65
N GLY A 114 -6.49 2.63 21.94
CA GLY A 114 -7.54 2.79 22.94
C GLY A 114 -8.88 2.21 22.51
N GLY A 115 -9.55 1.50 23.42
CA GLY A 115 -10.95 1.09 23.30
C GLY A 115 -11.66 1.23 24.66
N PRO A 116 -13.01 1.33 24.67
CA PRO A 116 -13.75 1.62 25.91
C PRO A 116 -13.71 0.49 26.94
N VAL A 117 -13.48 -0.75 26.50
CA VAL A 117 -13.45 -1.95 27.38
C VAL A 117 -12.18 -2.78 27.14
N CYS A 118 -11.83 -3.01 25.87
CA CYS A 118 -10.68 -3.80 25.47
C CYS A 118 -9.76 -2.98 24.56
N HIS A 119 -8.45 -3.16 24.74
CA HIS A 119 -7.42 -2.39 24.04
C HIS A 119 -6.77 -3.21 22.93
N GLY A 120 -6.30 -2.50 21.92
CA GLY A 120 -5.46 -3.03 20.86
C GLY A 120 -6.22 -3.83 19.79
N VAL A 121 -5.62 -3.83 18.62
CA VAL A 121 -5.98 -4.60 17.43
C VAL A 121 -4.87 -5.60 17.15
N ASP A 122 -5.20 -6.75 16.57
CA ASP A 122 -4.22 -7.66 16.01
C ASP A 122 -3.63 -7.03 14.74
N PRO A 123 -2.37 -6.56 14.78
CA PRO A 123 -1.79 -5.89 13.62
C PRO A 123 -1.67 -6.83 12.40
N ASN A 124 -1.61 -8.15 12.60
CA ASN A 124 -1.59 -9.11 11.50
C ASN A 124 -2.98 -9.60 11.06
N ARG A 125 -4.02 -8.82 11.40
CA ARG A 125 -5.38 -8.91 10.84
C ARG A 125 -5.87 -7.57 10.29
N ASN A 126 -5.01 -6.56 10.26
CA ASN A 126 -5.38 -5.18 10.01
C ASN A 126 -4.84 -4.64 8.68
N PHE A 127 -4.15 -5.44 7.86
CA PHE A 127 -3.73 -5.02 6.52
C PHE A 127 -4.90 -5.09 5.52
N GLY A 128 -4.93 -4.19 4.55
CA GLY A 128 -5.98 -4.06 3.54
C GLY A 128 -5.88 -5.05 2.39
N PHE A 129 -5.85 -6.35 2.69
CA PHE A 129 -5.94 -7.44 1.71
C PHE A 129 -6.85 -8.54 2.26
N HIS A 130 -7.98 -8.77 1.58
CA HIS A 130 -9.08 -9.64 2.04
C HIS A 130 -9.53 -9.37 3.49
N TRP A 131 -9.50 -8.11 3.94
CA TRP A 131 -9.69 -7.76 5.37
C TRP A 131 -11.06 -8.22 5.89
N MET A 132 -11.06 -8.90 7.05
CA MET A 132 -12.27 -9.44 7.72
C MET A 132 -13.06 -10.51 6.94
N GLU A 133 -12.49 -11.08 5.87
CA GLU A 133 -13.12 -12.17 5.11
C GLU A 133 -12.96 -13.56 5.78
N GLY A 134 -12.08 -13.71 6.78
CA GLY A 134 -11.99 -14.94 7.55
C GLY A 134 -10.83 -14.99 8.55
N GLY A 135 -10.99 -15.71 9.66
CA GLY A 135 -9.90 -15.88 10.64
C GLY A 135 -9.54 -14.63 11.45
N ALA A 136 -10.41 -13.61 11.41
CA ALA A 136 -10.31 -12.36 12.14
C ALA A 136 -11.63 -12.07 12.87
N SER A 137 -11.62 -11.11 13.81
CA SER A 137 -12.76 -10.81 14.67
C SER A 137 -13.08 -9.31 14.71
N SER A 138 -14.36 -8.96 14.68
CA SER A 138 -14.84 -7.61 14.99
C SER A 138 -14.93 -7.34 16.49
N ASN A 139 -14.93 -8.37 17.34
CA ASN A 139 -14.93 -8.23 18.80
C ASN A 139 -13.56 -7.76 19.31
N SER A 140 -13.54 -6.56 19.91
CA SER A 140 -12.32 -5.89 20.41
C SER A 140 -11.61 -6.61 21.55
N CYS A 141 -12.29 -7.53 22.24
CA CYS A 141 -11.70 -8.31 23.32
C CYS A 141 -11.01 -9.59 22.87
N LEU A 142 -11.17 -10.00 21.60
CA LEU A 142 -10.47 -11.15 21.06
C LEU A 142 -9.04 -10.81 20.61
N GLU A 143 -8.17 -11.80 20.71
CA GLU A 143 -6.75 -11.71 20.30
C GLU A 143 -6.58 -11.48 18.79
N THR A 144 -7.58 -11.87 18.00
CA THR A 144 -7.64 -11.73 16.53
C THR A 144 -8.51 -10.54 16.09
N HIS A 145 -8.74 -9.57 17.00
CA HIS A 145 -9.52 -8.38 16.65
C HIS A 145 -8.88 -7.63 15.47
N ALA A 146 -9.61 -7.41 14.38
CA ALA A 146 -9.07 -6.86 13.14
C ALA A 146 -9.06 -5.33 13.04
N GLY A 147 -9.61 -4.64 14.04
CA GLY A 147 -9.81 -3.19 14.03
C GLY A 147 -11.16 -2.77 13.45
N GLN A 148 -11.39 -1.46 13.38
CA GLN A 148 -12.65 -0.89 12.86
C GLN A 148 -12.69 -0.85 11.34
N SER A 149 -11.52 -0.84 10.71
CA SER A 149 -11.31 -0.88 9.26
C SER A 149 -9.94 -1.48 8.98
N ALA A 150 -9.68 -1.87 7.73
CA ALA A 150 -8.31 -2.07 7.26
C ALA A 150 -7.47 -0.81 7.56
N PHE A 151 -6.22 -1.02 7.97
CA PHE A 151 -5.24 0.00 8.35
C PHE A 151 -5.75 1.00 9.40
N SER A 152 -6.65 0.56 10.30
CA SER A 152 -7.08 1.39 11.43
C SER A 152 -5.92 1.69 12.40
N GLU A 153 -4.97 0.77 12.52
CA GLU A 153 -3.81 0.97 13.39
C GLU A 153 -2.77 1.85 12.71
N VAL A 154 -2.28 2.85 13.44
CA VAL A 154 -1.24 3.74 12.91
C VAL A 154 0.03 2.96 12.60
N GLU A 155 0.31 1.88 13.33
CA GLU A 155 1.45 0.99 13.13
C GLU A 155 1.38 0.26 11.80
N THR A 156 0.27 -0.40 11.50
CA THR A 156 0.09 -1.16 10.24
C THR A 156 0.00 -0.21 9.06
N ARG A 157 -0.73 0.90 9.21
CA ARG A 157 -0.85 1.93 8.19
C ARG A 157 0.51 2.51 7.81
N SER A 158 1.27 3.00 8.79
CA SER A 158 2.58 3.61 8.53
C SER A 158 3.61 2.60 8.01
N MET A 159 3.60 1.36 8.50
CA MET A 159 4.44 0.28 7.95
C MET A 159 4.11 -0.01 6.48
N ALA A 160 2.82 -0.13 6.13
CA ALA A 160 2.37 -0.33 4.76
C ALA A 160 2.83 0.81 3.84
N TRP A 161 2.69 2.07 4.29
CA TRP A 161 3.21 3.23 3.56
C TRP A 161 4.72 3.16 3.35
N TYR A 162 5.48 2.81 4.38
CA TYR A 162 6.93 2.68 4.26
C TYR A 162 7.31 1.60 3.25
N ILE A 163 6.76 0.39 3.36
CA ILE A 163 6.99 -0.72 2.42
C ILE A 163 6.64 -0.31 1.00
N TRP A 164 5.48 0.32 0.81
CA TRP A 164 5.02 0.78 -0.49
C TRP A 164 5.97 1.83 -1.09
N SER A 165 6.48 2.77 -0.28
CA SER A 165 7.41 3.80 -0.74
C SER A 165 8.69 3.25 -1.35
N ILE A 166 9.15 2.08 -0.90
CA ILE A 166 10.35 1.38 -1.39
C ILE A 166 10.03 0.11 -2.19
N SER A 167 8.77 -0.15 -2.52
CA SER A 167 8.28 -1.37 -3.19
C SER A 167 9.09 -1.76 -4.43
N ARG A 168 9.46 -0.78 -5.26
CA ARG A 168 10.28 -0.97 -6.47
C ARG A 168 11.67 -1.57 -6.21
N LYS A 169 12.17 -1.47 -4.98
CA LYS A 169 13.44 -2.06 -4.58
C LYS A 169 13.25 -3.43 -3.96
N ILE A 170 12.12 -3.71 -3.31
CA ILE A 170 11.91 -4.95 -2.56
C ILE A 170 11.66 -6.13 -3.52
N GLN A 171 12.52 -7.14 -3.46
CA GLN A 171 12.31 -8.43 -4.12
C GLN A 171 11.92 -9.52 -3.14
N VAL A 172 12.30 -9.39 -1.89
CA VAL A 172 12.07 -10.38 -0.84
C VAL A 172 11.44 -9.71 0.37
N TYR A 173 10.35 -10.28 0.88
CA TYR A 173 9.72 -9.87 2.14
C TYR A 173 9.65 -11.07 3.10
N ILE A 174 10.08 -10.84 4.34
CA ILE A 174 10.09 -11.85 5.40
C ILE A 174 9.42 -11.26 6.64
N ALA A 175 8.36 -11.93 7.10
CA ALA A 175 7.72 -11.65 8.39
C ALA A 175 8.19 -12.68 9.44
N PHE A 176 8.75 -12.20 10.55
CA PHE A 176 9.13 -13.06 11.67
C PHE A 176 8.07 -13.09 12.77
N HIS A 177 7.50 -14.28 12.96
CA HIS A 177 6.60 -14.65 14.02
C HIS A 177 7.16 -15.81 14.87
N SER A 178 6.44 -16.20 15.91
CA SER A 178 6.64 -17.46 16.62
C SER A 178 5.33 -17.88 17.26
N TYR A 179 5.08 -19.16 17.54
CA TYR A 179 5.95 -20.32 17.40
C TYR A 179 5.25 -21.36 16.52
N SER A 180 5.99 -22.36 16.06
CA SER A 180 5.52 -23.68 15.57
C SER A 180 6.55 -24.35 14.64
N GLN A 181 7.64 -23.65 14.30
CA GLN A 181 8.60 -24.08 13.28
C GLN A 181 7.93 -24.27 11.91
N LEU A 182 7.35 -23.20 11.39
CA LEU A 182 6.70 -23.18 10.07
C LEU A 182 7.37 -22.15 9.16
N LEU A 183 7.44 -22.47 7.87
CA LEU A 183 7.83 -21.57 6.81
C LEU A 183 6.66 -21.46 5.83
N LEU A 184 5.92 -20.38 5.94
CA LEU A 184 4.61 -20.22 5.35
C LEU A 184 4.66 -19.34 4.11
N ILE A 185 3.84 -19.69 3.13
CA ILE A 185 3.72 -19.06 1.82
C ILE A 185 2.29 -18.51 1.67
N PRO A 186 2.09 -17.30 1.13
CA PRO A 186 0.75 -16.80 0.83
C PRO A 186 -0.08 -17.70 -0.10
N TYR A 187 -1.41 -17.57 -0.13
CA TYR A 187 -2.23 -16.71 0.73
C TYR A 187 -2.76 -17.43 1.98
N GLY A 188 -3.19 -16.65 2.97
CA GLY A 188 -3.88 -17.15 4.16
C GLY A 188 -5.40 -17.25 4.04
N ILE A 189 -6.03 -16.69 3.00
CA ILE A 189 -7.50 -16.60 2.93
C ILE A 189 -8.16 -17.90 2.45
N ASP A 190 -7.77 -18.41 1.28
CA ASP A 190 -8.41 -19.55 0.64
C ASP A 190 -7.41 -20.44 -0.11
N SER A 191 -7.93 -21.42 -0.85
CA SER A 191 -7.10 -22.36 -1.61
C SER A 191 -6.43 -21.76 -2.86
N GLU A 192 -6.71 -20.50 -3.21
CA GLU A 192 -6.05 -19.85 -4.32
C GLU A 192 -4.54 -19.76 -4.06
N ARG A 193 -3.78 -20.09 -5.10
CA ARG A 193 -2.32 -20.11 -5.04
C ARG A 193 -1.78 -18.90 -5.75
N VAL A 194 -0.78 -18.25 -5.15
CA VAL A 194 0.01 -17.22 -5.83
C VAL A 194 0.59 -17.77 -7.14
N SER A 195 0.71 -16.93 -8.17
CA SER A 195 1.15 -17.35 -9.52
C SER A 195 2.46 -18.15 -9.49
N ASN A 196 3.42 -17.75 -8.65
CA ASN A 196 4.70 -18.42 -8.47
C ASN A 196 4.75 -19.42 -7.29
N TYR A 197 3.62 -19.98 -6.88
CA TYR A 197 3.52 -20.85 -5.70
C TYR A 197 4.50 -22.04 -5.73
N GLN A 198 4.60 -22.75 -6.86
CA GLN A 198 5.53 -23.87 -7.01
C GLN A 198 7.00 -23.46 -6.84
N GLN A 199 7.33 -22.24 -7.26
CA GLN A 199 8.66 -21.67 -7.08
C GLN A 199 8.92 -21.39 -5.59
N LEU A 200 7.97 -20.77 -4.90
CA LEU A 200 8.08 -20.50 -3.46
C LEU A 200 8.16 -21.78 -2.65
N LEU A 201 7.35 -22.79 -2.97
CA LEU A 201 7.36 -24.08 -2.29
C LEU A 201 8.71 -24.79 -2.46
N ARG A 202 9.25 -24.84 -3.69
CA ARG A 202 10.55 -25.44 -3.98
C ARG A 202 11.68 -24.73 -3.23
N ILE A 203 11.71 -23.40 -3.26
CA ILE A 203 12.72 -22.61 -2.54
C ILE A 203 12.56 -22.78 -1.02
N GLY A 204 11.33 -22.75 -0.52
CA GLY A 204 11.01 -22.97 0.89
C GLY A 204 11.49 -24.33 1.41
N HIS A 205 11.38 -25.41 0.63
CA HIS A 205 11.95 -26.70 1.01
C HIS A 205 13.48 -26.69 1.08
N LYS A 206 14.16 -25.97 0.17
CA LYS A 206 15.63 -25.79 0.24
C LYS A 206 16.03 -24.96 1.46
N MET A 207 15.28 -23.90 1.77
CA MET A 207 15.42 -23.07 2.95
C MET A 207 15.32 -23.90 4.24
N ALA A 208 14.24 -24.67 4.40
CA ALA A 208 14.03 -25.54 5.56
C ALA A 208 15.10 -26.64 5.69
N ALA A 209 15.54 -27.23 4.57
CA ALA A 209 16.63 -28.20 4.57
C ALA A 209 17.96 -27.57 5.00
N SER A 210 18.26 -26.34 4.55
CA SER A 210 19.46 -25.61 4.95
C SER A 210 19.46 -25.29 6.44
N LEU A 211 18.34 -24.77 6.95
CA LEU A 211 18.09 -24.47 8.35
C LEU A 211 18.38 -25.69 9.25
N ALA A 212 17.84 -26.85 8.86
CA ALA A 212 17.97 -28.08 9.63
C ALA A 212 19.42 -28.59 9.77
N ARG A 213 20.37 -28.15 8.94
CA ARG A 213 21.75 -28.68 8.95
C ARG A 213 22.51 -28.42 10.24
N ARG A 214 22.29 -27.27 10.90
CA ARG A 214 23.04 -26.94 12.13
C ARG A 214 22.58 -27.73 13.34
N TYR A 215 21.27 -27.77 13.56
CA TYR A 215 20.69 -28.25 14.83
C TYR A 215 19.65 -29.35 14.68
N GLY A 216 19.38 -29.80 13.44
CA GLY A 216 18.33 -30.79 13.17
C GLY A 216 16.90 -30.25 13.32
N THR A 217 16.73 -28.94 13.50
CA THR A 217 15.42 -28.31 13.66
C THR A 217 14.63 -28.37 12.36
N ARG A 218 13.42 -28.92 12.42
CA ARG A 218 12.59 -29.17 11.24
C ARG A 218 11.47 -28.15 11.14
N TYR A 219 11.38 -27.51 9.99
CA TYR A 219 10.29 -26.60 9.64
C TYR A 219 9.35 -27.25 8.63
N THR A 220 8.05 -27.13 8.85
CA THR A 220 7.03 -27.49 7.84
C THR A 220 6.89 -26.33 6.87
N VAL A 221 6.91 -26.62 5.56
CA VAL A 221 6.82 -25.61 4.50
C VAL A 221 5.50 -25.77 3.75
N GLY A 222 4.82 -24.67 3.48
CA GLY A 222 3.64 -24.69 2.62
C GLY A 222 2.79 -23.45 2.74
N ASN A 223 1.59 -23.52 2.16
CA ASN A 223 0.67 -22.39 2.14
C ASN A 223 0.07 -22.12 3.54
N ILE A 224 -0.19 -20.85 3.85
CA ILE A 224 -0.72 -20.42 5.16
C ILE A 224 -2.05 -21.13 5.48
N VAL A 225 -3.04 -21.10 4.58
CA VAL A 225 -4.37 -21.68 4.89
C VAL A 225 -4.32 -23.20 5.02
N ASP A 226 -3.44 -23.88 4.27
CA ASP A 226 -3.32 -25.34 4.30
C ASP A 226 -2.68 -25.86 5.60
N ILE A 227 -1.71 -25.12 6.15
CA ILE A 227 -0.90 -25.55 7.29
C ILE A 227 -1.46 -25.03 8.61
N LEU A 228 -1.96 -23.80 8.61
CA LEU A 228 -2.51 -23.16 9.80
C LEU A 228 -4.04 -23.20 9.78
N TYR A 229 -4.63 -22.11 9.30
CA TYR A 229 -6.05 -21.82 9.29
C TYR A 229 -6.25 -20.57 8.43
N VAL A 230 -7.50 -20.24 8.12
CA VAL A 230 -7.85 -19.03 7.37
C VAL A 230 -7.34 -17.78 8.10
N VAL A 231 -6.67 -16.88 7.38
CA VAL A 231 -6.13 -15.61 7.88
C VAL A 231 -6.39 -14.51 6.85
N SER A 232 -7.28 -13.58 7.18
CA SER A 232 -7.46 -12.31 6.46
C SER A 232 -6.57 -11.19 7.00
N GLY A 233 -6.20 -10.25 6.14
CA GLY A 233 -5.58 -8.98 6.56
C GLY A 233 -4.17 -9.13 7.14
N SER A 234 -3.43 -10.14 6.68
CA SER A 234 -2.03 -10.35 7.08
C SER A 234 -1.08 -9.45 6.29
N SER A 235 0.08 -9.12 6.89
CA SER A 235 1.10 -8.31 6.22
C SER A 235 1.66 -9.02 4.98
N VAL A 236 1.95 -10.32 5.09
CA VAL A 236 2.58 -11.11 4.02
C VAL A 236 1.66 -11.27 2.80
N ASP A 237 0.36 -11.44 3.03
CA ASP A 237 -0.62 -11.55 1.95
C ASP A 237 -0.81 -10.20 1.26
N TRP A 238 -0.89 -9.10 2.03
CA TRP A 238 -0.95 -7.75 1.45
C TRP A 238 0.30 -7.40 0.66
N VAL A 239 1.51 -7.70 1.17
CA VAL A 239 2.76 -7.46 0.43
C VAL A 239 2.81 -8.30 -0.84
N LYS A 240 2.28 -9.52 -0.83
CA LYS A 240 2.25 -10.37 -2.01
C LYS A 240 1.20 -9.93 -3.03
N GLY A 241 -0.04 -9.73 -2.59
CA GLY A 241 -1.19 -9.48 -3.45
C GLY A 241 -1.36 -8.02 -3.86
N SER A 242 -1.07 -7.06 -2.97
CA SER A 242 -1.22 -5.63 -3.26
C SER A 242 0.07 -4.96 -3.73
N ILE A 243 1.24 -5.38 -3.23
CA ILE A 243 2.53 -4.80 -3.64
C ILE A 243 3.21 -5.60 -4.76
N GLY A 244 2.90 -6.89 -4.89
CA GLY A 244 3.47 -7.74 -5.93
C GLY A 244 4.91 -8.16 -5.66
N VAL A 245 5.35 -8.20 -4.39
CA VAL A 245 6.70 -8.70 -4.07
C VAL A 245 6.79 -10.19 -4.44
N PRO A 246 7.78 -10.61 -5.24
CA PRO A 246 7.77 -11.97 -5.79
C PRO A 246 8.03 -13.05 -4.74
N PHE A 247 8.97 -12.81 -3.82
CA PHE A 247 9.37 -13.79 -2.79
C PHE A 247 8.93 -13.34 -1.41
N THR A 248 7.81 -13.90 -0.93
CA THR A 248 7.22 -13.56 0.36
C THR A 248 7.12 -14.80 1.24
N TYR A 249 7.62 -14.70 2.48
CA TYR A 249 7.56 -15.79 3.45
C TYR A 249 7.24 -15.29 4.84
N THR A 250 6.48 -16.09 5.58
CA THR A 250 6.33 -15.93 7.03
C THR A 250 7.04 -17.06 7.75
N TYR A 251 7.86 -16.73 8.74
CA TYR A 251 8.43 -17.71 9.66
C TYR A 251 7.63 -17.75 10.95
N GLU A 252 7.15 -18.91 11.34
CA GLU A 252 6.81 -19.20 12.74
C GLU A 252 8.04 -19.87 13.37
N LEU A 253 8.82 -19.11 14.14
CA LEU A 253 10.10 -19.57 14.68
C LEU A 253 9.95 -20.66 15.75
N ARG A 254 11.06 -21.04 16.39
CA ARG A 254 11.05 -22.02 17.49
C ARG A 254 10.13 -21.58 18.64
N ASP A 255 9.59 -22.52 19.42
CA ASP A 255 9.67 -23.98 19.30
C ASP A 255 8.35 -24.59 18.78
N GLN A 256 8.02 -25.82 19.14
CA GLN A 256 6.76 -26.49 18.78
C GLN A 256 5.77 -26.54 19.96
N GLY A 257 5.92 -25.64 20.94
CA GLY A 257 4.97 -25.45 22.05
C GLY A 257 5.46 -25.92 23.42
N ARG A 258 6.70 -26.43 23.57
CA ARG A 258 7.25 -26.76 24.89
C ARG A 258 7.43 -25.50 25.74
N TYR A 259 7.93 -24.44 25.12
CA TYR A 259 8.07 -23.11 25.71
C TYR A 259 7.15 -22.10 25.04
N GLY A 260 6.83 -22.29 23.76
CA GLY A 260 6.05 -21.36 22.97
C GLY A 260 6.67 -19.96 23.01
N PHE A 261 5.87 -18.96 23.42
CA PHE A 261 6.31 -17.57 23.51
C PHE A 261 7.35 -17.30 24.62
N LEU A 262 7.57 -18.25 25.54
CA LEU A 262 8.53 -18.14 26.65
C LEU A 262 9.84 -18.90 26.38
N LEU A 263 10.25 -18.94 25.10
CA LEU A 263 11.46 -19.62 24.66
C LEU A 263 12.70 -19.11 25.46
N PRO A 264 13.49 -19.99 26.09
CA PRO A 264 14.62 -19.56 26.92
C PRO A 264 15.71 -18.85 26.12
N ALA A 265 16.40 -17.90 26.75
CA ALA A 265 17.37 -17.02 26.07
C ALA A 265 18.55 -17.76 25.42
N ASN A 266 18.93 -18.95 25.93
CA ASN A 266 19.97 -19.78 25.31
C ASN A 266 19.56 -20.37 23.94
N HIS A 267 18.30 -20.25 23.54
CA HIS A 267 17.83 -20.60 22.19
C HIS A 267 17.87 -19.45 21.19
N ILE A 268 18.14 -18.20 21.63
CA ILE A 268 18.16 -17.03 20.75
C ILE A 268 19.21 -17.19 19.64
N ILE A 269 20.47 -17.43 20.04
CA ILE A 269 21.58 -17.55 19.08
C ILE A 269 21.38 -18.77 18.15
N PRO A 270 21.05 -19.98 18.64
CA PRO A 270 20.75 -21.10 17.75
C PRO A 270 19.64 -20.83 16.73
N THR A 271 18.57 -20.15 17.15
CA THR A 271 17.45 -19.79 16.24
C THR A 271 17.92 -18.77 15.19
N GLY A 272 18.71 -17.77 15.58
CA GLY A 272 19.29 -16.80 14.67
C GLY A 272 20.21 -17.43 13.62
N GLN A 273 21.08 -18.37 14.05
CA GLN A 273 22.05 -19.04 13.18
C GLN A 273 21.39 -19.90 12.10
N GLU A 274 20.45 -20.76 12.48
CA GLU A 274 19.77 -21.63 11.51
C GLU A 274 18.83 -20.85 10.57
N THR A 275 18.21 -19.78 11.08
CA THR A 275 17.37 -18.90 10.26
C THR A 275 18.22 -18.13 9.24
N LEU A 276 19.42 -17.68 9.62
CA LEU A 276 20.33 -17.03 8.68
C LEU A 276 20.80 -17.98 7.56
N ASP A 277 21.09 -19.25 7.87
CA ASP A 277 21.43 -20.26 6.84
C ASP A 277 20.29 -20.49 5.84
N SER A 278 19.05 -20.42 6.34
CA SER A 278 17.84 -20.48 5.53
C SER A 278 17.78 -19.30 4.56
N ILE A 279 18.00 -18.08 5.08
CA ILE A 279 17.94 -16.84 4.29
C ILE A 279 19.07 -16.74 3.27
N VAL A 280 20.29 -17.18 3.62
CA VAL A 280 21.39 -17.31 2.64
C VAL A 280 20.93 -18.16 1.45
N THR A 281 20.29 -19.30 1.71
CA THR A 281 19.77 -20.19 0.67
C THR A 281 18.70 -19.51 -0.18
N LEU A 282 17.74 -18.82 0.44
CA LEU A 282 16.72 -18.03 -0.27
C LEU A 282 17.37 -17.07 -1.27
N LEU A 283 18.32 -16.25 -0.82
CA LEU A 283 18.93 -15.20 -1.65
C LEU A 283 19.84 -15.73 -2.76
N HIS A 284 20.41 -16.92 -2.59
CA HIS A 284 21.08 -17.61 -3.71
C HIS A 284 20.07 -18.09 -4.76
N GLU A 285 18.94 -18.65 -4.35
CA GLU A 285 17.91 -19.15 -5.27
C GLU A 285 17.18 -18.03 -6.03
N THR A 286 16.89 -16.88 -5.39
CA THR A 286 16.22 -15.76 -6.06
C THR A 286 17.06 -15.15 -7.18
N ARG A 287 18.40 -15.13 -7.04
CA ARG A 287 19.31 -14.70 -8.11
C ARG A 287 19.34 -15.65 -9.32
N LEU A 288 19.12 -16.94 -9.09
CA LEU A 288 19.12 -17.97 -10.15
C LEU A 288 17.77 -18.10 -10.86
N SER A 289 16.73 -17.49 -10.32
CA SER A 289 15.38 -17.51 -10.88
C SER A 289 14.77 -16.11 -10.72
N PRO A 290 15.16 -15.13 -11.55
CA PRO A 290 14.55 -13.81 -11.49
C PRO A 290 13.03 -13.98 -11.54
N GLY A 291 12.33 -13.35 -10.60
CA GLY A 291 10.86 -13.37 -10.57
C GLY A 291 10.30 -12.89 -11.91
N GLU A 292 9.05 -13.25 -12.21
CA GLU A 292 8.37 -12.75 -13.41
C GLU A 292 8.55 -11.23 -13.50
N PRO A 293 8.92 -10.70 -14.68
CA PRO A 293 9.11 -9.27 -14.85
C PRO A 293 7.81 -8.56 -14.45
N THR A 294 7.89 -7.74 -13.43
CA THR A 294 6.86 -6.77 -13.07
C THR A 294 6.54 -5.97 -14.34
N LEU A 295 5.26 -5.93 -14.72
CA LEU A 295 4.77 -5.17 -15.87
C LEU A 295 5.38 -3.76 -15.90
N CYS A 296 5.69 -3.31 -17.12
CA CYS A 296 6.51 -2.15 -17.47
C CYS A 296 6.41 -0.93 -16.54
N LYS A 297 7.60 -0.38 -16.28
CA LYS A 297 7.92 0.86 -15.58
C LYS A 297 7.31 2.10 -16.25
N VAL A 298 6.10 2.48 -15.83
CA VAL A 298 5.63 3.87 -15.75
C VAL A 298 4.94 3.98 -14.38
N SER A 299 5.21 5.02 -13.60
CA SER A 299 4.48 5.22 -12.34
C SER A 299 3.20 5.94 -12.64
N ASN A 300 2.09 5.23 -12.48
CA ASN A 300 0.76 5.77 -12.77
C ASN A 300 -0.01 5.88 -11.47
N MET A 301 -0.75 6.97 -11.30
CA MET A 301 -1.66 7.12 -10.18
C MET A 301 -3.04 7.49 -10.69
N PHE A 302 -4.02 6.65 -10.34
CA PHE A 302 -5.43 6.94 -10.49
C PHE A 302 -5.94 7.50 -9.16
N HIS A 303 -6.49 8.71 -9.19
CA HIS A 303 -7.17 9.32 -8.07
C HIS A 303 -8.65 9.50 -8.41
N VAL A 304 -9.54 9.15 -7.49
CA VAL A 304 -10.98 9.13 -7.72
C VAL A 304 -11.74 9.51 -6.46
N GLY A 305 -12.92 10.09 -6.66
CA GLY A 305 -13.85 10.39 -5.59
C GLY A 305 -13.41 11.62 -4.83
N ILE A 306 -13.28 12.72 -5.55
CA ILE A 306 -13.16 14.01 -4.88
C ILE A 306 -14.56 14.29 -4.32
N HIS A 307 -15.61 14.17 -5.13
CA HIS A 307 -16.98 14.35 -4.64
C HIS A 307 -17.63 13.03 -4.23
N ALA A 308 -18.36 13.03 -3.09
CA ALA A 308 -19.11 11.85 -2.63
C ALA A 308 -20.29 11.43 -3.56
N CYS A 309 -20.56 12.18 -4.64
CA CYS A 309 -21.58 11.88 -5.65
C CYS A 309 -21.01 11.23 -6.94
N GLU A 310 -19.68 11.16 -7.09
CA GLU A 310 -18.99 10.65 -8.30
C GLU A 310 -18.85 9.12 -8.28
N TRP A 311 -19.94 8.39 -8.09
CA TRP A 311 -19.91 6.95 -7.80
C TRP A 311 -19.49 6.06 -9.00
N ILE A 312 -19.56 6.56 -10.23
CA ILE A 312 -19.10 5.84 -11.45
C ILE A 312 -17.57 5.79 -11.48
N GLY A 313 -16.91 6.80 -10.92
CA GLY A 313 -15.46 6.86 -10.79
C GLY A 313 -14.87 5.65 -10.06
N PRO A 314 -15.30 5.36 -8.80
CA PRO A 314 -14.82 4.21 -8.03
C PRO A 314 -15.04 2.87 -8.73
N ALA A 315 -16.22 2.65 -9.31
CA ALA A 315 -16.52 1.43 -10.06
C ALA A 315 -15.63 1.26 -11.30
N THR A 316 -15.38 2.37 -12.02
CA THR A 316 -14.49 2.42 -13.18
C THR A 316 -13.04 2.14 -12.80
N VAL A 317 -12.55 2.65 -11.66
CA VAL A 317 -11.21 2.32 -11.14
C VAL A 317 -11.10 0.85 -10.79
N LEU A 318 -12.08 0.29 -10.09
CA LEU A 318 -12.08 -1.13 -9.74
C LEU A 318 -12.01 -2.00 -11.01
N TYR A 319 -12.80 -1.66 -12.03
CA TYR A 319 -12.74 -2.32 -13.33
C TYR A 319 -11.35 -2.19 -14.01
N ILE A 320 -10.80 -0.98 -14.09
CA ILE A 320 -9.48 -0.74 -14.69
C ILE A 320 -8.38 -1.48 -13.94
N LEU A 321 -8.38 -1.44 -12.60
CA LEU A 321 -7.41 -2.14 -11.78
C LEU A 321 -7.54 -3.66 -11.94
N ASN A 322 -8.76 -4.19 -12.04
CA ASN A 322 -9.01 -5.60 -12.30
C ASN A 322 -8.33 -6.06 -13.60
N GLU A 323 -8.60 -5.36 -14.70
CA GLU A 323 -8.07 -5.71 -16.03
C GLU A 323 -6.56 -5.49 -16.14
N LEU A 324 -6.01 -4.49 -15.44
CA LEU A 324 -4.57 -4.20 -15.47
C LEU A 324 -3.75 -5.11 -14.53
N LEU A 325 -4.33 -5.61 -13.45
CA LEU A 325 -3.60 -6.34 -12.39
C LEU A 325 -3.88 -7.85 -12.36
N THR A 326 -5.00 -8.30 -12.91
CA THR A 326 -5.39 -9.72 -12.87
C THR A 326 -5.97 -10.20 -14.19
N SER A 327 -5.57 -11.38 -14.65
CA SER A 327 -6.26 -12.07 -15.74
C SER A 327 -7.65 -12.52 -15.26
N ASN A 328 -8.71 -11.77 -15.61
CA ASN A 328 -10.12 -12.15 -15.49
C ASN A 328 -10.60 -12.57 -14.07
N ASN A 329 -10.61 -11.67 -13.09
CA ASN A 329 -11.35 -11.91 -11.83
C ASN A 329 -12.83 -11.51 -11.98
N THR A 330 -13.73 -12.50 -11.87
CA THR A 330 -15.19 -12.34 -12.02
C THR A 330 -15.86 -11.66 -10.82
N GLU A 331 -15.20 -11.62 -9.66
CA GLU A 331 -15.76 -11.06 -8.42
C GLU A 331 -15.83 -9.52 -8.46
N ILE A 332 -14.83 -8.85 -9.04
CA ILE A 332 -14.85 -7.40 -9.24
C ILE A 332 -15.93 -6.99 -10.26
N ARG A 333 -16.19 -7.85 -11.25
CA ARG A 333 -17.28 -7.66 -12.20
C ARG A 333 -18.63 -7.74 -11.51
N ASP A 334 -18.84 -8.74 -10.65
CA ASP A 334 -20.07 -8.85 -9.83
C ASP A 334 -20.22 -7.69 -8.84
N ILE A 335 -19.12 -7.19 -8.25
CA ILE A 335 -19.09 -6.00 -7.40
C ILE A 335 -19.49 -4.75 -8.20
N ALA A 336 -18.96 -4.57 -9.41
CA ALA A 336 -19.34 -3.46 -10.30
C ALA A 336 -20.80 -3.54 -10.78
N GLU A 337 -21.33 -4.76 -10.96
CA GLU A 337 -22.73 -5.00 -11.37
C GLU A 337 -23.72 -4.87 -10.20
N ASN A 338 -23.31 -5.13 -8.95
CA ASN A 338 -24.19 -5.23 -7.77
C ASN A 338 -23.83 -4.26 -6.61
N PHE A 339 -23.03 -3.22 -6.86
CA PHE A 339 -22.63 -2.27 -5.81
C PHE A 339 -23.84 -1.45 -5.31
N ASP A 340 -24.37 -1.78 -4.13
CA ASP A 340 -25.46 -1.03 -3.46
C ASP A 340 -24.98 -0.52 -2.08
N TRP A 341 -25.01 0.80 -1.89
CA TRP A 341 -24.81 1.43 -0.59
C TRP A 341 -26.03 2.25 -0.21
N TYR A 342 -26.55 1.95 0.99
CA TYR A 342 -27.58 2.71 1.67
C TYR A 342 -27.00 4.07 2.14
N ILE A 343 -27.73 5.16 1.78
CA ILE A 343 -27.71 6.54 2.32
C ILE A 343 -27.01 7.61 1.42
N ASP A 344 -27.82 8.58 0.97
CA ASP A 344 -27.54 9.86 0.26
C ASP A 344 -26.44 9.88 -0.84
N ARG A 345 -26.82 9.40 -2.04
CA ARG A 345 -25.98 9.30 -3.25
C ARG A 345 -25.60 10.65 -3.90
N LEU A 346 -26.17 11.77 -3.47
CA LEU A 346 -25.99 13.09 -4.13
C LEU A 346 -25.17 14.07 -3.29
N TRP A 347 -24.59 13.61 -2.19
CA TRP A 347 -23.71 14.43 -1.37
C TRP A 347 -22.38 14.65 -2.09
N ARG A 348 -21.92 15.90 -2.26
CA ARG A 348 -20.69 16.21 -3.04
C ARG A 348 -19.54 16.81 -2.23
N LYS A 349 -19.77 17.11 -0.96
CA LYS A 349 -18.78 17.75 -0.08
C LYS A 349 -18.17 16.71 0.86
N THR A 350 -17.12 17.06 1.58
CA THR A 350 -16.66 16.28 2.74
C THR A 350 -17.70 16.28 3.87
N ARG A 351 -17.41 15.70 5.03
CA ARG A 351 -18.34 15.58 6.17
C ARG A 351 -17.94 16.40 7.40
N SER A 352 -16.94 17.27 7.28
CA SER A 352 -16.53 18.19 8.34
C SER A 352 -17.67 19.14 8.75
N GLU A 353 -17.78 19.42 10.05
CA GLU A 353 -18.83 20.29 10.59
C GLU A 353 -18.33 21.74 10.67
N TYR A 354 -18.95 22.64 9.90
CA TYR A 354 -18.59 24.06 9.86
C TYR A 354 -19.62 24.96 10.52
N ASN A 355 -20.91 24.64 10.37
CA ASN A 355 -21.98 25.25 11.15
C ASN A 355 -23.11 24.24 11.36
N ALA A 356 -24.12 24.62 12.16
CA ALA A 356 -25.21 23.74 12.57
C ALA A 356 -26.07 23.18 11.42
N THR A 357 -25.97 23.72 10.20
CA THR A 357 -26.82 23.36 9.06
C THR A 357 -26.05 22.94 7.80
N CYS A 358 -24.76 23.23 7.73
CA CYS A 358 -23.96 23.11 6.51
C CYS A 358 -22.65 22.38 6.81
N TYR A 359 -22.48 21.25 6.14
CA TYR A 359 -21.39 20.31 6.34
C TYR A 359 -20.50 20.24 5.11
N GLY A 360 -19.20 20.09 5.34
CA GLY A 360 -18.22 19.76 4.32
C GLY A 360 -17.77 20.91 3.45
N VAL A 361 -16.66 20.64 2.78
CA VAL A 361 -16.00 21.45 1.75
C VAL A 361 -16.10 20.74 0.42
N ASP A 362 -16.15 21.51 -0.67
CA ASP A 362 -15.90 21.01 -2.02
C ASP A 362 -14.42 20.60 -2.11
N PRO A 363 -14.15 19.28 -2.12
CA PRO A 363 -12.79 18.78 -2.07
C PRO A 363 -12.03 19.01 -3.39
N ASN A 364 -12.71 19.34 -4.50
CA ASN A 364 -12.08 19.73 -5.77
C ASN A 364 -11.89 21.25 -5.88
N ARG A 365 -12.03 21.96 -4.76
CA ARG A 365 -11.71 23.39 -4.58
C ARG A 365 -10.77 23.63 -3.40
N ASN A 366 -10.31 22.58 -2.72
CA ASN A 366 -9.54 22.68 -1.48
C ASN A 366 -8.02 22.53 -1.66
N TRP A 367 -7.52 22.41 -2.90
CA TRP A 367 -6.08 22.21 -3.14
C TRP A 367 -5.29 23.51 -3.12
N ASP A 368 -4.05 23.45 -2.65
CA ASP A 368 -3.16 24.61 -2.41
C ASP A 368 -2.48 25.11 -3.69
N PHE A 369 -3.26 25.39 -4.73
CA PHE A 369 -2.79 25.98 -5.98
C PHE A 369 -3.92 26.81 -6.59
N HIS A 370 -3.71 28.12 -6.69
CA HIS A 370 -4.74 29.10 -7.07
C HIS A 370 -6.03 28.99 -6.23
N TRP A 371 -5.91 28.59 -4.95
CA TRP A 371 -7.06 28.32 -4.09
C TRP A 371 -7.99 29.54 -3.95
N GLY A 372 -9.29 29.35 -4.21
CA GLY A 372 -10.30 30.38 -3.96
C GLY A 372 -10.41 31.48 -5.01
N GLU A 373 -9.70 31.40 -6.15
CA GLU A 373 -9.64 32.47 -7.15
C GLU A 373 -10.87 32.52 -8.07
N VAL A 374 -11.19 31.40 -8.74
CA VAL A 374 -12.32 31.29 -9.69
C VAL A 374 -13.10 30.00 -9.51
N GLY A 375 -14.41 30.01 -9.80
CA GLY A 375 -15.24 28.81 -9.72
C GLY A 375 -15.43 28.23 -8.31
N THR A 376 -15.28 29.07 -7.29
CA THR A 376 -15.37 28.72 -5.85
C THR A 376 -16.45 29.55 -5.16
N SER A 377 -16.80 29.16 -3.94
CA SER A 377 -17.67 29.94 -3.06
C SER A 377 -17.08 30.05 -1.65
N PRO A 378 -17.22 31.19 -0.96
CA PRO A 378 -16.88 31.32 0.45
C PRO A 378 -18.04 30.91 1.38
N ASP A 379 -19.23 30.64 0.85
CA ASP A 379 -20.41 30.26 1.63
C ASP A 379 -20.35 28.77 2.01
N PRO A 380 -20.28 28.39 3.31
CA PRO A 380 -20.25 26.99 3.75
C PRO A 380 -21.43 26.15 3.27
N CYS A 381 -22.56 26.75 2.93
CA CYS A 381 -23.74 26.05 2.43
C CYS A 381 -23.71 25.84 0.92
N ASN A 382 -22.80 26.50 0.21
CA ASN A 382 -22.64 26.36 -1.22
C ASN A 382 -21.95 25.02 -1.58
N ARG A 383 -22.37 24.45 -2.71
CA ARG A 383 -21.81 23.21 -3.28
C ARG A 383 -20.34 23.35 -3.70
N MET A 384 -19.88 24.57 -3.99
CA MET A 384 -18.52 24.93 -4.39
C MET A 384 -17.72 25.56 -3.23
N TYR A 385 -18.13 25.34 -1.98
CA TYR A 385 -17.44 25.89 -0.82
C TYR A 385 -15.99 25.41 -0.75
N ALA A 386 -15.00 26.30 -0.91
CA ALA A 386 -13.59 25.92 -1.01
C ALA A 386 -12.92 25.58 0.34
N GLY A 387 -13.64 25.83 1.44
CA GLY A 387 -13.15 25.68 2.81
C GLY A 387 -12.70 26.99 3.46
N PRO A 388 -12.29 26.94 4.73
CA PRO A 388 -11.72 28.08 5.45
C PRO A 388 -10.29 28.42 4.98
N GLY A 389 -9.63 27.52 4.24
CA GLY A 389 -8.29 27.68 3.69
C GLY A 389 -7.92 26.48 2.80
N PRO A 390 -6.83 26.56 2.03
CA PRO A 390 -6.33 25.42 1.28
C PRO A 390 -5.94 24.28 2.23
N LEU A 391 -6.17 23.04 1.80
CA LEU A 391 -5.88 21.81 2.54
C LEU A 391 -6.52 21.75 3.95
N SER A 392 -7.65 22.45 4.13
CA SER A 392 -8.42 22.43 5.38
C SER A 392 -8.98 21.04 5.67
N GLU A 393 -9.34 20.28 4.63
CA GLU A 393 -9.89 18.93 4.76
C GLU A 393 -8.78 17.89 5.00
N VAL A 394 -9.03 16.98 5.94
CA VAL A 394 -8.05 15.95 6.33
C VAL A 394 -7.80 14.95 5.19
N GLU A 395 -8.81 14.69 4.37
CA GLU A 395 -8.77 13.84 3.18
C GLU A 395 -7.82 14.45 2.14
N ILE A 396 -7.98 15.75 1.85
CA ILE A 396 -7.19 16.46 0.85
C ILE A 396 -5.76 16.66 1.31
N ARG A 397 -5.55 16.89 2.61
CA ARG A 397 -4.21 16.92 3.21
C ARG A 397 -3.51 15.56 3.14
N GLY A 398 -4.24 14.47 3.41
CA GLY A 398 -3.69 13.11 3.31
C GLY A 398 -3.30 12.76 1.88
N LEU A 399 -4.16 13.10 0.92
CA LEU A 399 -3.88 12.92 -0.50
C LEU A 399 -2.70 13.77 -0.96
N SER A 400 -2.68 15.08 -0.68
CA SER A 400 -1.57 15.93 -1.11
C SER A 400 -0.22 15.47 -0.56
N GLN A 401 -0.17 15.00 0.69
CA GLN A 401 1.02 14.37 1.27
C GLN A 401 1.45 13.11 0.53
N TYR A 402 0.50 12.23 0.21
CA TYR A 402 0.77 11.01 -0.55
C TYR A 402 1.30 11.31 -1.95
N ILE A 403 0.62 12.16 -2.71
CA ILE A 403 1.00 12.49 -4.08
C ILE A 403 2.38 13.16 -4.08
N THR A 404 2.63 14.07 -3.14
CA THR A 404 3.96 14.68 -2.96
C THR A 404 5.04 13.62 -2.70
N SER A 405 4.74 12.60 -1.88
CA SER A 405 5.71 11.53 -1.56
C SER A 405 6.10 10.67 -2.77
N VAL A 406 5.33 10.72 -3.86
CA VAL A 406 5.62 10.01 -5.10
C VAL A 406 5.84 10.89 -6.31
N ALA A 407 5.81 12.21 -6.14
CA ALA A 407 5.97 13.18 -7.22
C ALA A 407 7.21 12.89 -8.10
N GLU A 408 8.37 12.60 -7.49
CA GLU A 408 9.62 12.29 -8.21
C GLU A 408 9.54 11.05 -9.11
N ARG A 409 8.55 10.19 -8.89
CA ARG A 409 8.31 9.00 -9.71
C ARG A 409 7.06 9.18 -10.56
N LEU A 410 6.15 10.09 -10.24
CA LEU A 410 4.83 10.14 -10.85
C LEU A 410 4.91 10.74 -12.26
N ASP A 411 4.73 9.89 -13.28
CA ASP A 411 4.77 10.31 -14.68
C ASP A 411 3.35 10.71 -15.16
N VAL A 412 2.35 9.92 -14.78
CA VAL A 412 0.96 10.08 -15.19
C VAL A 412 0.01 10.16 -13.99
N TYR A 413 -0.77 11.24 -13.93
CA TYR A 413 -1.86 11.46 -12.98
C TYR A 413 -3.20 11.48 -13.70
N ILE A 414 -4.15 10.66 -13.25
CA ILE A 414 -5.51 10.62 -13.82
C ILE A 414 -6.54 10.81 -12.70
N SER A 415 -7.38 11.85 -12.83
CA SER A 415 -8.53 12.11 -11.96
C SER A 415 -9.81 11.64 -12.65
N LEU A 416 -10.63 10.78 -12.03
CA LEU A 416 -11.94 10.43 -12.59
C LEU A 416 -13.07 11.13 -11.83
N HIS A 417 -13.89 11.83 -12.59
CA HIS A 417 -15.08 12.57 -12.17
C HIS A 417 -16.31 12.02 -12.89
N SER A 418 -17.48 12.42 -12.43
CA SER A 418 -18.74 12.13 -13.11
C SER A 418 -19.64 13.36 -12.97
N TYR A 419 -20.39 13.76 -13.99
CA TYR A 419 -20.56 13.22 -15.34
C TYR A 419 -20.27 14.32 -16.38
N GLY A 420 -20.09 13.94 -17.65
CA GLY A 420 -20.02 14.93 -18.72
C GLY A 420 -19.44 14.47 -20.05
N GLN A 421 -18.90 13.25 -20.12
CA GLN A 421 -18.16 12.74 -21.28
C GLN A 421 -17.04 13.68 -21.73
N LEU A 422 -16.21 14.12 -20.79
CA LEU A 422 -15.09 15.03 -21.03
C LEU A 422 -13.75 14.35 -20.72
N LEU A 423 -12.72 14.63 -21.52
CA LEU A 423 -11.34 14.25 -21.24
C LEU A 423 -10.47 15.51 -21.21
N MET A 424 -10.23 16.00 -20.01
CA MET A 424 -9.65 17.31 -19.76
C MET A 424 -8.20 17.25 -19.29
N PHE A 425 -7.49 18.37 -19.44
CA PHE A 425 -6.15 18.58 -18.90
C PHE A 425 -6.00 20.03 -18.38
N PRO A 426 -4.95 20.35 -17.61
CA PRO A 426 -4.76 21.69 -17.05
C PRO A 426 -4.65 22.82 -18.08
N TYR A 427 -4.92 24.07 -17.72
CA TYR A 427 -5.36 24.53 -16.40
C TYR A 427 -6.87 24.81 -16.33
N GLY A 428 -7.44 24.78 -15.12
CA GLY A 428 -8.81 25.18 -14.84
C GLY A 428 -8.97 26.62 -14.35
N PHE A 429 -7.91 27.21 -13.78
CA PHE A 429 -7.98 28.55 -13.17
C PHE A 429 -7.66 29.71 -14.13
N THR A 430 -7.02 29.45 -15.27
CA THR A 430 -6.56 30.46 -16.23
C THR A 430 -6.79 30.01 -17.68
N GLU A 431 -6.94 30.98 -18.59
CA GLU A 431 -6.92 30.75 -20.05
C GLU A 431 -5.50 30.57 -20.60
N ASP A 432 -4.47 30.92 -19.81
CA ASP A 432 -3.08 30.72 -20.21
C ASP A 432 -2.81 29.21 -20.41
N PRO A 433 -2.22 28.81 -21.54
CA PRO A 433 -1.97 27.41 -21.82
C PRO A 433 -0.90 26.85 -20.87
N VAL A 434 -1.11 25.60 -20.48
CA VAL A 434 -0.08 24.80 -19.78
C VAL A 434 1.18 24.65 -20.64
N ASP A 435 2.35 24.57 -20.01
CA ASP A 435 3.66 24.56 -20.69
C ASP A 435 3.85 23.45 -21.73
N ASN A 436 3.20 22.30 -21.55
CA ASN A 436 3.20 21.17 -22.48
C ASN A 436 1.85 20.96 -23.21
N TYR A 437 1.11 22.05 -23.46
CA TYR A 437 -0.21 22.06 -24.08
C TYR A 437 -0.36 21.13 -25.29
N ASP A 438 0.49 21.29 -26.30
CA ASP A 438 0.39 20.52 -27.56
C ASP A 438 0.52 19.01 -27.32
N THR A 439 1.35 18.63 -26.34
CA THR A 439 1.54 17.22 -25.98
C THR A 439 0.29 16.66 -25.30
N LEU A 440 -0.24 17.35 -24.28
CA LEU A 440 -1.44 16.92 -23.58
C LEU A 440 -2.67 16.89 -24.50
N SER A 441 -2.81 17.90 -25.35
CA SER A 441 -3.90 18.01 -26.33
C SER A 441 -3.90 16.83 -27.31
N ASN A 442 -2.75 16.51 -27.90
CA ASN A 442 -2.61 15.38 -28.84
C ASN A 442 -2.87 14.03 -28.16
N ILE A 443 -2.39 13.83 -26.93
CA ILE A 443 -2.66 12.61 -26.16
C ILE A 443 -4.15 12.50 -25.83
N ALA A 444 -4.77 13.59 -25.38
CA ALA A 444 -6.20 13.61 -25.05
C ALA A 444 -7.07 13.29 -26.27
N GLU A 445 -6.74 13.82 -27.45
CA GLU A 445 -7.47 13.53 -28.69
C GLU A 445 -7.36 12.05 -29.08
N LYS A 446 -6.16 11.48 -29.06
CA LYS A 446 -5.95 10.05 -29.33
C LYS A 446 -6.68 9.17 -28.32
N ALA A 447 -6.63 9.53 -27.05
CA ALA A 447 -7.28 8.81 -25.98
C ALA A 447 -8.82 8.89 -26.08
N ALA A 448 -9.38 10.04 -26.44
CA ALA A 448 -10.81 10.19 -26.70
C ALA A 448 -11.27 9.39 -27.93
N ASN A 449 -10.45 9.31 -28.99
CA ASN A 449 -10.72 8.47 -30.16
C ASN A 449 -10.69 6.98 -29.82
N SER A 450 -9.72 6.53 -29.00
CA SER A 450 -9.63 5.14 -28.54
C SER A 450 -10.77 4.74 -27.59
N LEU A 451 -11.30 5.69 -26.82
CA LEU A 451 -12.50 5.51 -26.03
C LEU A 451 -13.69 5.30 -26.96
N THR A 452 -13.86 6.21 -27.92
CA THR A 452 -14.96 6.20 -28.88
C THR A 452 -15.01 4.91 -29.69
N SER A 453 -13.87 4.26 -29.98
CA SER A 453 -13.85 3.02 -30.76
C SER A 453 -14.39 1.78 -30.01
N VAL A 454 -14.62 1.85 -28.70
CA VAL A 454 -15.13 0.72 -27.91
C VAL A 454 -16.64 0.56 -28.07
N HIS A 455 -17.44 1.56 -27.64
CA HIS A 455 -18.92 1.52 -27.78
C HIS A 455 -19.52 2.72 -28.53
N GLY A 456 -18.70 3.56 -29.16
CA GLY A 456 -19.17 4.72 -29.94
C GLY A 456 -19.47 5.97 -29.11
N THR A 457 -19.17 5.99 -27.81
CA THR A 457 -19.39 7.19 -26.98
C THR A 457 -18.32 8.22 -27.23
N VAL A 458 -18.75 9.41 -27.64
CA VAL A 458 -17.85 10.52 -27.97
C VAL A 458 -17.57 11.36 -26.73
N TYR A 459 -16.28 11.54 -26.43
CA TYR A 459 -15.81 12.44 -25.37
C TYR A 459 -15.24 13.72 -25.98
N LYS A 460 -15.55 14.89 -25.38
CA LYS A 460 -14.92 16.16 -25.73
C LYS A 460 -13.61 16.30 -24.97
N SER A 461 -12.51 16.58 -25.66
CA SER A 461 -11.21 16.81 -25.02
C SER A 461 -10.75 18.26 -25.08
N GLY A 462 -10.02 18.72 -24.05
CA GLY A 462 -9.42 20.06 -24.03
C GLY A 462 -9.02 20.54 -22.62
N PRO A 463 -8.52 21.78 -22.49
CA PRO A 463 -8.22 22.38 -21.19
C PRO A 463 -9.48 22.49 -20.32
N ILE A 464 -9.35 22.35 -19.00
CA ILE A 464 -10.49 22.47 -18.06
C ILE A 464 -11.24 23.80 -18.28
N ILE A 465 -10.52 24.92 -18.32
CA ILE A 465 -11.08 26.28 -18.41
C ILE A 465 -12.07 26.46 -19.58
N SER A 466 -11.80 25.83 -20.73
CA SER A 466 -12.58 25.97 -21.97
C SER A 466 -13.46 24.76 -22.29
N THR A 467 -13.24 23.64 -21.60
CA THR A 467 -13.97 22.39 -21.85
C THR A 467 -15.21 22.27 -20.98
N VAL A 468 -15.11 22.68 -19.71
CA VAL A 468 -16.20 22.63 -18.73
C VAL A 468 -16.53 24.03 -18.20
N TYR A 469 -15.92 24.47 -17.11
CA TYR A 469 -16.08 25.79 -16.50
C TYR A 469 -14.81 26.16 -15.71
N PRO A 470 -14.55 27.46 -15.45
CA PRO A 470 -13.42 27.90 -14.64
C PRO A 470 -13.46 27.30 -13.22
N ALA A 471 -12.34 26.70 -12.80
CA ALA A 471 -12.24 26.03 -11.51
C ALA A 471 -10.83 26.21 -10.94
N SER A 472 -10.76 26.61 -9.67
CA SER A 472 -9.51 26.83 -8.96
C SER A 472 -9.41 25.96 -7.71
N GLY A 473 -8.20 25.69 -7.23
CA GLY A 473 -7.98 24.75 -6.12
C GLY A 473 -8.33 23.30 -6.48
N SER A 474 -8.12 22.89 -7.74
CA SER A 474 -8.33 21.52 -8.22
C SER A 474 -7.11 20.63 -8.01
N SER A 475 -7.33 19.32 -7.88
CA SER A 475 -6.22 18.36 -7.75
C SER A 475 -5.33 18.33 -8.99
N LEU A 476 -5.95 18.41 -10.18
CA LEU A 476 -5.25 18.33 -11.47
C LEU A 476 -4.28 19.50 -11.66
N ASP A 477 -4.75 20.72 -11.40
CA ASP A 477 -3.93 21.92 -11.52
C ASP A 477 -2.83 21.94 -10.46
N TRP A 478 -3.11 21.49 -9.24
CA TRP A 478 -2.09 21.40 -8.18
C TRP A 478 -1.00 20.38 -8.53
N VAL A 479 -1.36 19.19 -9.02
CA VAL A 479 -0.38 18.17 -9.42
C VAL A 479 0.51 18.66 -10.57
N LYS A 480 -0.06 19.37 -11.54
CA LYS A 480 0.72 19.95 -12.64
C LYS A 480 1.54 21.16 -12.20
N GLY A 481 0.93 22.11 -11.49
CA GLY A 481 1.53 23.40 -11.16
C GLY A 481 2.50 23.38 -9.98
N VAL A 482 2.29 22.51 -8.99
CA VAL A 482 3.13 22.41 -7.79
C VAL A 482 4.14 21.28 -7.89
N LEU A 483 3.71 20.09 -8.36
CA LEU A 483 4.57 18.92 -8.43
C LEU A 483 5.23 18.71 -9.80
N ASN A 484 4.81 19.48 -10.82
CA ASN A 484 5.34 19.40 -12.18
C ASN A 484 5.26 18.00 -12.81
N VAL A 485 4.19 17.25 -12.51
CA VAL A 485 3.92 15.96 -13.18
C VAL A 485 3.65 16.21 -14.66
N THR A 486 4.26 15.39 -15.52
CA THR A 486 4.27 15.63 -16.97
C THR A 486 2.90 15.40 -17.61
N PHE A 487 2.24 14.28 -17.30
CA PHE A 487 0.99 13.88 -17.93
C PHE A 487 -0.16 13.89 -16.93
N THR A 488 -1.07 14.85 -17.04
CA THR A 488 -2.17 15.03 -16.08
C THR A 488 -3.50 15.13 -16.82
N PHE A 489 -4.41 14.19 -16.58
CA PHE A 489 -5.73 14.15 -17.21
C PHE A 489 -6.87 14.03 -16.19
N ALA A 490 -8.03 14.59 -16.52
CA ALA A 490 -9.26 14.39 -15.79
C ALA A 490 -10.37 13.88 -16.72
N PHE A 491 -11.11 12.86 -16.29
CA PHE A 491 -12.29 12.39 -17.02
C PHE A 491 -13.54 12.92 -16.34
N GLU A 492 -14.51 13.42 -17.09
CA GLU A 492 -15.91 13.42 -16.68
C GLU A 492 -16.57 12.23 -17.38
N LEU A 493 -16.92 11.19 -16.62
CA LEU A 493 -17.40 9.91 -17.15
C LEU A 493 -18.82 10.04 -17.75
N ARG A 494 -19.37 8.92 -18.23
CA ARG A 494 -20.72 8.88 -18.77
C ARG A 494 -21.74 9.40 -17.73
N ASP A 495 -22.80 10.07 -18.12
CA ASP A 495 -23.22 10.43 -19.48
C ASP A 495 -23.09 11.95 -19.73
N ASN A 496 -23.82 12.50 -20.71
CA ASN A 496 -23.88 13.94 -20.99
C ASN A 496 -25.00 14.68 -20.21
N GLY A 497 -25.53 14.07 -19.14
CA GLY A 497 -26.57 14.64 -18.28
C GLY A 497 -27.97 14.06 -18.43
N THR A 498 -28.16 12.95 -19.15
CA THR A 498 -29.46 12.25 -19.19
C THR A 498 -29.74 11.58 -17.85
N TYR A 499 -28.71 10.98 -17.25
CA TYR A 499 -28.76 10.33 -15.94
C TYR A 499 -27.95 11.10 -14.88
N GLY A 500 -27.02 11.95 -15.32
CA GLY A 500 -26.20 12.77 -14.44
C GLY A 500 -25.38 11.91 -13.47
N ASP A 501 -25.33 12.33 -12.20
CA ASP A 501 -24.68 11.59 -11.11
C ASP A 501 -25.44 10.30 -10.72
N LEU A 502 -26.32 9.74 -11.56
CA LEU A 502 -27.09 8.52 -11.30
C LEU A 502 -27.22 7.66 -12.58
N LEU A 503 -26.11 7.50 -13.32
CA LEU A 503 -25.97 6.52 -14.40
C LEU A 503 -26.59 5.12 -14.07
N PRO A 504 -27.32 4.49 -15.01
CA PRO A 504 -27.82 3.13 -14.85
C PRO A 504 -26.72 2.09 -14.65
N ALA A 505 -26.98 1.07 -13.82
CA ALA A 505 -26.03 0.00 -13.53
C ALA A 505 -25.51 -0.72 -14.79
N ASN A 506 -26.38 -0.91 -15.79
CA ASN A 506 -26.02 -1.54 -17.07
C ASN A 506 -25.08 -0.69 -17.95
N LEU A 507 -24.80 0.56 -17.58
CA LEU A 507 -23.86 1.45 -18.27
C LEU A 507 -22.52 1.60 -17.52
N ILE A 508 -22.37 1.03 -16.33
CA ILE A 508 -21.14 1.07 -15.53
C ILE A 508 -20.01 0.33 -16.26
N ILE A 509 -20.23 -0.95 -16.64
CA ILE A 509 -19.23 -1.75 -17.35
C ILE A 509 -18.84 -1.11 -18.70
N PRO A 510 -19.80 -0.70 -19.56
CA PRO A 510 -19.47 0.02 -20.78
C PRO A 510 -18.62 1.28 -20.55
N SER A 511 -18.88 2.04 -19.47
CA SER A 511 -18.06 3.19 -19.09
C SER A 511 -16.64 2.77 -18.67
N GLY A 512 -16.51 1.64 -17.96
CA GLY A 512 -15.24 1.05 -17.56
C GLY A 512 -14.38 0.62 -18.75
N GLU A 513 -14.95 -0.13 -19.70
CA GLU A 513 -14.29 -0.63 -20.91
C GLU A 513 -13.75 0.52 -21.78
N GLU A 514 -14.57 1.55 -21.96
CA GLU A 514 -14.23 2.80 -22.67
C GLU A 514 -13.08 3.55 -22.00
N THR A 515 -13.20 3.78 -20.70
CA THR A 515 -12.19 4.51 -19.94
C THR A 515 -10.87 3.75 -19.94
N LEU A 516 -10.90 2.43 -19.84
CA LEU A 516 -9.70 1.58 -19.91
C LEU A 516 -8.97 1.73 -21.25
N ALA A 517 -9.69 1.69 -22.38
CA ALA A 517 -9.08 1.89 -23.69
C ALA A 517 -8.40 3.26 -23.82
N SER A 518 -9.06 4.31 -23.29
CA SER A 518 -8.52 5.66 -23.20
C SER A 518 -7.25 5.73 -22.37
N VAL A 519 -7.30 5.15 -21.16
CA VAL A 519 -6.18 5.08 -20.22
C VAL A 519 -5.00 4.35 -20.82
N ILE A 520 -5.20 3.18 -21.45
CA ILE A 520 -4.13 2.44 -22.13
C ILE A 520 -3.45 3.32 -23.18
N THR A 521 -4.22 4.07 -23.96
CA THR A 521 -3.69 4.99 -24.96
C THR A 521 -2.86 6.10 -24.32
N ILE A 522 -3.34 6.73 -23.23
CA ILE A 522 -2.58 7.73 -22.47
C ILE A 522 -1.24 7.15 -22.01
N LEU A 523 -1.27 5.96 -21.39
CA LEU A 523 -0.07 5.31 -20.85
C LEU A 523 0.92 4.92 -21.95
N GLN A 524 0.44 4.46 -23.11
CA GLN A 524 1.29 4.16 -24.27
C GLN A 524 1.96 5.43 -24.81
N GLN A 525 1.21 6.51 -24.98
CA GLN A 525 1.78 7.78 -25.44
C GLN A 525 2.79 8.36 -24.44
N ALA A 526 2.48 8.31 -23.15
CA ALA A 526 3.36 8.78 -22.08
C ALA A 526 4.66 7.97 -21.98
N ARG A 527 4.62 6.66 -22.28
CA ARG A 527 5.81 5.81 -22.31
C ARG A 527 6.73 6.10 -23.49
N ASP A 528 6.16 6.50 -24.62
CA ASP A 528 6.89 6.68 -25.89
C ASP A 528 7.53 8.09 -26.01
N LEU A 529 7.22 9.00 -25.08
CA LEU A 529 7.81 10.33 -24.89
C LEU A 529 8.80 10.33 -23.72
#